data_AF-A0A914CSI2-F1
#
_entry.id   AF-A0A914CSI2-F1
#
_cell.length_a   1.000
_cell.length_b   1.000
_cell.length_c   1.000
_cell.angle_alpha   90.00
_cell.angle_beta   90.00
_cell.angle_gamma   90.00
#
_symmetry.space_group_name_H-M   'P 1'
#
loop_
_entity.id
_entity.type
_entity.pdbx_description
1 polymer ?
#
loop_
_entity_poly.entity_id
_entity_poly.type
_entity_poly.pdbx_seq_one_letter_code
_entity_poly.pdbx_strand_id
1 'polypeptide(L)'
;MHLLWILLGFYYVQFISSQVYNVRDFNATGDGKTDDTSAIRAALAAADNSNGGRVIFDCGLTFLTGAINVTSNVILDLCGTILASNVSDIFHYPLVPPLPWYGGGADFSESGSPERQSVIRSYNATNITLTGGGVVDGQGYPWWACSWSASALEKPPCNNISR
;
A
#
# COMPACT_ATOMS: atom_id res chain seq x y z
N MET A 1 -10.26 48.49 42.79
CA MET A 1 -9.01 47.70 42.83
C MET A 1 -9.26 46.40 42.06
N HIS A 2 -9.02 46.40 40.75
CA HIS A 2 -9.27 45.27 39.86
C HIS A 2 -7.97 44.50 39.64
N LEU A 3 -7.93 43.24 40.07
CA LEU A 3 -6.84 42.30 39.79
C LEU A 3 -7.31 41.36 38.68
N LEU A 4 -6.87 41.66 37.45
CA LEU A 4 -7.03 40.82 36.27
C LEU A 4 -5.95 39.73 36.29
N TRP A 5 -6.38 38.47 36.37
CA TRP A 5 -5.53 37.30 36.27
C TRP A 5 -5.25 37.01 34.79
N ILE A 6 -4.00 37.25 34.34
CA ILE A 6 -3.57 36.86 33.00
C ILE A 6 -3.26 35.36 33.03
N LEU A 7 -4.16 34.57 32.45
CA LEU A 7 -3.93 33.15 32.15
C LEU A 7 -2.91 33.05 31.00
N LEU A 8 -1.64 32.87 31.33
CA LEU A 8 -0.62 32.44 30.38
C LEU A 8 -0.90 30.98 29.99
N GLY A 9 -1.62 30.78 28.89
CA GLY A 9 -1.81 29.48 28.28
C GLY A 9 -0.47 28.98 27.72
N PHE A 10 0.14 28.01 28.39
CA PHE A 10 1.22 27.20 27.82
C PHE A 10 0.62 26.30 26.73
N TYR A 11 0.73 26.72 25.47
CA TYR A 11 0.48 25.83 24.34
C TYR A 11 1.62 24.81 24.29
N TYR A 12 1.33 23.59 24.72
CA TYR A 12 2.23 22.45 24.56
C TYR A 12 2.32 22.13 23.06
N VAL A 13 3.42 22.53 22.42
CA VAL A 13 3.78 22.04 21.09
C VAL A 13 4.25 20.59 21.28
N GLN A 14 3.36 19.64 21.02
CA GLN A 14 3.72 18.23 20.95
C GLN A 14 4.61 18.02 19.72
N PHE A 15 5.91 17.89 19.93
CA PHE A 15 6.82 17.40 18.88
C PHE A 15 6.56 15.90 18.69
N ILE A 16 5.65 15.56 17.79
CA ILE A 16 5.51 14.17 17.33
C ILE A 16 6.73 13.89 16.46
N SER A 17 7.76 13.29 17.05
CA SER A 17 8.80 12.62 16.27
C SER A 17 8.09 11.51 15.48
N SER A 18 8.05 11.65 14.15
CA SER A 18 7.53 10.60 13.27
C SER A 18 8.39 9.35 13.47
N GLN A 19 7.80 8.30 14.05
CA GLN A 19 8.48 7.02 14.24
C GLN A 19 8.88 6.46 12.87
N VAL A 20 10.09 5.91 12.79
CA VAL A 20 10.67 5.40 11.54
C VAL A 20 10.70 3.87 11.60
N TYR A 21 10.19 3.23 10.55
CA TYR A 21 10.11 1.78 10.41
C TYR A 21 10.77 1.38 9.09
N ASN A 22 12.03 0.96 9.13
CA ASN A 22 12.66 0.40 7.93
C ASN A 22 12.16 -1.03 7.72
N VAL A 23 11.67 -1.37 6.53
CA VAL A 23 11.17 -2.71 6.23
C VAL A 23 12.22 -3.82 6.46
N ARG A 24 13.51 -3.48 6.42
CA ARG A 24 14.62 -4.40 6.72
C ARG A 24 14.66 -4.82 8.18
N ASP A 25 14.23 -3.95 9.10
CA ASP A 25 14.14 -4.28 10.53
C ASP A 25 13.04 -5.32 10.81
N PHE A 26 12.17 -5.57 9.82
CA PHE A 26 11.12 -6.58 9.82
C PHE A 26 11.48 -7.80 8.94
N ASN A 27 12.77 -7.98 8.64
CA ASN A 27 13.32 -9.08 7.82
C ASN A 27 13.03 -9.00 6.31
N ALA A 28 12.76 -7.81 5.76
CA ALA A 28 12.72 -7.66 4.31
C ALA A 28 14.14 -7.85 3.72
N THR A 29 14.24 -8.70 2.70
CA THR A 29 15.50 -9.07 2.06
C THR A 29 15.91 -8.04 1.01
N GLY A 30 14.96 -7.55 0.20
CA GLY A 30 15.23 -6.50 -0.79
C GLY A 30 16.07 -6.96 -2.00
N ASP A 31 16.04 -8.25 -2.34
CA ASP A 31 16.79 -8.86 -3.46
C ASP A 31 15.98 -9.03 -4.77
N GLY A 32 14.71 -8.62 -4.76
CA GLY A 32 13.77 -8.74 -5.87
C GLY A 32 13.28 -10.16 -6.15
N LYS A 33 13.58 -11.11 -5.28
CA LYS A 33 13.27 -12.55 -5.45
C LYS A 33 12.57 -13.15 -4.24
N THR A 34 13.02 -12.79 -3.05
CA THR A 34 12.43 -13.21 -1.78
C THR A 34 11.12 -12.47 -1.58
N ASP A 35 10.07 -13.19 -1.19
CA ASP A 35 8.78 -12.58 -0.89
C ASP A 35 8.84 -11.77 0.42
N ASP A 36 8.93 -10.46 0.28
CA ASP A 36 9.03 -9.50 1.39
C ASP A 36 7.65 -9.05 1.89
N THR A 37 6.55 -9.64 1.39
CA THR A 37 5.17 -9.23 1.73
C THR A 37 4.92 -9.20 3.24
N SER A 38 5.35 -10.23 3.96
CA SER A 38 5.14 -10.33 5.41
C SER A 38 5.93 -9.27 6.19
N ALA A 39 7.19 -9.04 5.81
CA ALA A 39 8.05 -8.02 6.41
C ALA A 39 7.49 -6.61 6.22
N ILE A 40 7.06 -6.28 4.99
CA ILE A 40 6.49 -4.98 4.66
C ILE A 40 5.17 -4.76 5.44
N ARG A 41 4.29 -5.76 5.49
CA ARG A 41 3.05 -5.69 6.27
C ARG A 41 3.32 -5.51 7.76
N ALA A 42 4.36 -6.14 8.30
CA ALA A 42 4.75 -5.98 9.70
C ALA A 42 5.25 -4.54 9.99
N ALA A 43 6.04 -3.95 9.09
CA ALA A 43 6.49 -2.56 9.21
C ALA A 43 5.31 -1.57 9.16
N LEU A 44 4.37 -1.78 8.24
CA LEU A 44 3.13 -0.98 8.15
C LEU A 44 2.26 -1.14 9.40
N ALA A 45 2.13 -2.37 9.93
CA ALA A 45 1.39 -2.60 11.16
C ALA A 45 2.05 -1.93 12.38
N ALA A 46 3.37 -1.90 12.46
CA ALA A 46 4.09 -1.18 13.51
C ALA A 46 3.85 0.33 13.45
N ALA A 47 3.82 0.90 12.23
CA ALA A 47 3.44 2.29 12.01
C ALA A 47 1.99 2.55 12.43
N ASP A 48 1.05 1.70 12.00
CA ASP A 48 -0.37 1.83 12.35
C ASP A 48 -0.61 1.79 13.87
N ASN A 49 0.02 0.83 14.56
CA ASN A 49 -0.03 0.70 16.02
C ASN A 49 0.51 1.92 16.77
N SER A 50 1.31 2.75 16.10
CA SER A 50 1.88 3.98 16.63
C SER A 50 1.17 5.24 16.13
N ASN A 51 -0.04 5.09 15.58
CA ASN A 51 -0.86 6.15 15.00
C ASN A 51 -0.17 6.86 13.81
N GLY A 52 0.63 6.11 13.05
CA GLY A 52 1.36 6.57 11.89
C GLY A 52 2.88 6.46 12.05
N GLY A 53 3.58 6.92 11.02
CA GLY A 53 5.04 6.84 10.97
C GLY A 53 5.56 6.87 9.55
N ARG A 54 6.88 6.89 9.42
CA ARG A 54 7.58 6.80 8.15
C ARG A 54 8.06 5.36 7.94
N VAL A 55 7.50 4.68 6.95
CA VAL A 55 7.97 3.36 6.53
C VAL A 55 8.99 3.53 5.41
N ILE A 56 10.22 3.07 5.63
CA ILE A 56 11.36 3.30 4.73
C ILE A 56 11.66 2.05 3.92
N PHE A 57 11.90 2.25 2.62
CA PHE A 57 12.43 1.28 1.68
C PHE A 57 13.76 1.80 1.13
N ASP A 58 14.87 1.21 1.58
CA ASP A 58 16.22 1.70 1.27
C ASP A 58 16.51 1.72 -0.24
N CYS A 59 17.36 2.67 -0.63
CA CYS A 59 17.82 2.85 -2.00
C CYS A 59 18.56 1.61 -2.53
N GLY A 60 18.43 1.33 -3.83
CA GLY A 60 19.18 0.25 -4.49
C GLY A 60 18.69 -1.17 -4.18
N LEU A 61 17.63 -1.31 -3.36
CA LEU A 61 16.99 -2.59 -3.08
C LEU A 61 15.70 -2.77 -3.88
N THR A 62 15.31 -4.01 -4.10
CA THR A 62 14.06 -4.38 -4.76
C THR A 62 13.26 -5.31 -3.87
N PHE A 63 12.06 -4.90 -3.49
CA PHE A 63 11.22 -5.63 -2.56
C PHE A 63 10.09 -6.29 -3.33
N LEU A 64 10.16 -7.62 -3.51
CA LEU A 64 9.10 -8.39 -4.14
C LEU A 64 7.95 -8.52 -3.15
N THR A 65 6.74 -8.08 -3.53
CA THR A 65 5.60 -8.07 -2.62
C THR A 65 4.28 -8.31 -3.34
N GLY A 66 3.36 -8.96 -2.65
CA GLY A 66 1.94 -8.89 -2.95
C GLY A 66 1.34 -7.55 -2.54
N ALA A 67 0.02 -7.48 -2.56
CA ALA A 67 -0.72 -6.29 -2.20
C ALA A 67 -0.49 -5.90 -0.72
N ILE A 68 -0.24 -4.61 -0.49
CA ILE A 68 -0.05 -4.01 0.82
C ILE A 68 -1.12 -2.94 1.06
N ASN A 69 -1.49 -2.75 2.33
CA ASN A 69 -2.46 -1.74 2.74
C ASN A 69 -1.78 -0.65 3.56
N VAL A 70 -2.03 0.60 3.19
CA VAL A 70 -1.45 1.79 3.82
C VAL A 70 -2.55 2.48 4.60
N THR A 71 -2.34 2.64 5.91
CA THR A 71 -3.29 3.25 6.84
C THR A 71 -2.97 4.74 7.06
N SER A 72 -3.79 5.41 7.88
CA SER A 72 -3.67 6.85 8.10
C SER A 72 -2.34 7.26 8.71
N ASN A 73 -1.91 8.49 8.45
CA ASN A 73 -0.70 9.09 9.02
C ASN A 73 0.61 8.36 8.64
N VAL A 74 0.60 7.56 7.56
CA VAL A 74 1.78 6.84 7.07
C VAL A 74 2.45 7.63 5.95
N ILE A 75 3.77 7.80 6.08
CA ILE A 75 4.66 8.22 5.00
C ILE A 75 5.38 6.97 4.49
N LEU A 76 5.05 6.55 3.28
CA LEU A 76 5.80 5.56 2.53
C LEU A 76 6.97 6.26 1.84
N ASP A 77 8.16 6.11 2.42
CA ASP A 77 9.40 6.68 1.90
C ASP A 77 10.14 5.62 1.08
N LEU A 78 9.89 5.63 -0.22
CA LEU A 78 10.35 4.65 -1.18
C LEU A 78 11.54 5.20 -1.97
N CYS A 79 12.76 4.85 -1.60
CA CYS A 79 13.95 5.10 -2.43
C CYS A 79 14.30 3.89 -3.32
N GLY A 80 14.01 2.67 -2.84
CA GLY A 80 14.19 1.44 -3.60
C GLY A 80 13.09 1.17 -4.63
N THR A 81 12.87 -0.10 -4.94
CA THR A 81 11.82 -0.56 -5.85
C THR A 81 10.83 -1.45 -5.11
N ILE A 82 9.54 -1.13 -5.16
CA ILE A 82 8.47 -2.09 -4.90
C ILE A 82 8.23 -2.86 -6.19
N LEU A 83 8.48 -4.16 -6.19
CA LEU A 83 8.23 -5.05 -7.30
C LEU A 83 6.99 -5.87 -6.99
N ALA A 84 5.92 -5.64 -7.74
CA ALA A 84 4.71 -6.42 -7.67
C ALA A 84 5.04 -7.90 -7.94
N SER A 85 4.64 -8.77 -7.03
CA SER A 85 4.80 -10.21 -7.19
C SER A 85 4.04 -10.74 -8.39
N ASN A 86 4.56 -11.83 -8.96
CA ASN A 86 3.91 -12.49 -10.08
C ASN A 86 2.55 -13.02 -9.65
N VAL A 87 1.61 -12.81 -10.54
CA VAL A 87 0.18 -12.96 -10.37
C VAL A 87 -0.31 -14.41 -10.39
N SER A 88 0.60 -15.37 -10.59
CA SER A 88 0.32 -16.80 -10.36
C SER A 88 0.00 -17.11 -8.90
N ASP A 89 0.45 -16.28 -7.96
CA ASP A 89 0.06 -16.40 -6.56
C ASP A 89 -1.22 -15.60 -6.27
N ILE A 90 -2.36 -16.28 -6.35
CA ILE A 90 -3.68 -15.68 -6.13
C ILE A 90 -3.87 -15.12 -4.71
N PHE A 91 -3.02 -15.50 -3.74
CA PHE A 91 -3.09 -15.00 -2.36
C PHE A 91 -2.43 -13.64 -2.19
N HIS A 92 -1.59 -13.23 -3.15
CA HIS A 92 -0.91 -11.95 -3.10
C HIS A 92 -1.84 -10.78 -3.46
N TYR A 93 -2.90 -11.04 -4.24
CA TYR A 93 -3.89 -10.03 -4.62
C TYR A 93 -5.29 -10.50 -4.23
N PRO A 94 -5.70 -10.33 -2.96
CA PRO A 94 -7.01 -10.77 -2.50
C PRO A 94 -8.14 -10.00 -3.20
N LEU A 95 -9.32 -10.59 -3.17
CA LEU A 95 -10.54 -9.90 -3.58
C LEU A 95 -10.95 -8.88 -2.52
N VAL A 96 -11.29 -7.69 -2.98
CA VAL A 96 -11.69 -6.57 -2.16
C VAL A 96 -12.97 -5.96 -2.72
N PRO A 97 -13.81 -5.33 -1.87
CA PRO A 97 -14.97 -4.61 -2.37
C PRO A 97 -14.54 -3.53 -3.37
N PRO A 98 -15.38 -3.29 -4.39
CA PRO A 98 -15.14 -2.24 -5.36
C PRO A 98 -15.03 -0.87 -4.67
N LEU A 99 -14.21 0.02 -5.22
CA LEU A 99 -14.16 1.40 -4.75
C LEU A 99 -15.44 2.15 -5.19
N PRO A 100 -15.91 3.16 -4.44
CA PRO A 100 -17.14 3.89 -4.77
C PRO A 100 -17.16 4.55 -6.16
N TRP A 101 -15.98 4.81 -6.75
CA TRP A 101 -15.81 5.43 -8.07
C TRP A 101 -15.16 4.50 -9.11
N TYR A 102 -14.65 3.35 -8.68
CA TYR A 102 -13.96 2.36 -9.51
C TYR A 102 -14.48 1.00 -9.02
N GLY A 103 -15.40 0.40 -9.78
CA GLY A 103 -16.17 -0.71 -9.23
C GLY A 103 -16.96 -1.55 -10.23
N GLY A 104 -16.67 -1.39 -11.51
CA GLY A 104 -17.19 -2.28 -12.54
C GLY A 104 -16.03 -2.62 -13.46
N GLY A 105 -15.70 -3.90 -13.55
CA GLY A 105 -14.72 -4.33 -14.54
C GLY A 105 -15.10 -3.87 -15.94
N ALA A 106 -14.09 -3.77 -16.80
CA ALA A 106 -14.09 -3.14 -18.11
C ALA A 106 -14.91 -1.86 -18.09
N ASP A 107 -14.50 -0.95 -17.20
CA ASP A 107 -14.94 0.41 -16.97
C ASP A 107 -16.43 0.66 -16.59
N PHE A 108 -17.44 -0.16 -16.92
CA PHE A 108 -18.83 0.01 -16.43
C PHE A 108 -19.74 -1.24 -16.48
N SER A 109 -19.29 -2.41 -16.97
CA SER A 109 -20.24 -3.51 -17.23
C SER A 109 -20.70 -4.29 -16.00
N GLU A 110 -20.01 -4.17 -14.86
CA GLU A 110 -20.31 -4.95 -13.65
C GLU A 110 -20.18 -4.13 -12.36
N SER A 111 -20.88 -3.00 -12.27
CA SER A 111 -20.94 -2.21 -11.04
C SER A 111 -21.31 -3.10 -9.84
N GLY A 112 -20.38 -3.27 -8.89
CA GLY A 112 -20.56 -4.08 -7.69
C GLY A 112 -19.77 -5.39 -7.63
N SER A 113 -19.06 -5.79 -8.70
CA SER A 113 -18.19 -6.99 -8.68
C SER A 113 -16.96 -6.78 -7.77
N PRO A 114 -16.50 -7.81 -7.03
CA PRO A 114 -15.25 -7.72 -6.27
C PRO A 114 -14.05 -7.55 -7.19
N GLU A 115 -13.07 -6.75 -6.76
CA GLU A 115 -11.87 -6.44 -7.55
C GLU A 115 -10.63 -7.06 -6.90
N ARG A 116 -9.56 -7.23 -7.67
CA ARG A 116 -8.25 -7.60 -7.11
C ARG A 116 -7.62 -6.38 -6.45
N GLN A 117 -7.07 -6.56 -5.25
CA GLN A 117 -6.40 -5.47 -4.55
C GLN A 117 -5.24 -4.90 -5.38
N SER A 118 -5.12 -3.57 -5.45
CA SER A 118 -3.94 -2.92 -6.01
C SER A 118 -2.68 -3.25 -5.21
N VAL A 119 -1.50 -3.19 -5.85
CA VAL A 119 -0.20 -3.43 -5.20
C VAL A 119 -0.07 -2.58 -3.94
N ILE A 120 -0.42 -1.29 -4.04
CA ILE A 120 -0.54 -0.38 -2.90
C ILE A 120 -2.00 0.05 -2.83
N ARG A 121 -2.70 -0.33 -1.77
CA ARG A 121 -4.07 0.10 -1.49
C ARG A 121 -4.08 1.00 -0.27
N SER A 122 -4.99 1.96 -0.27
CA SER A 122 -5.46 2.59 0.94
C SER A 122 -6.98 2.68 0.89
N TYR A 123 -7.63 2.44 2.02
CA TYR A 123 -9.08 2.46 2.13
C TYR A 123 -9.50 3.10 3.45
N ASN A 124 -10.37 4.11 3.36
CA ASN A 124 -10.85 4.88 4.51
C ASN A 124 -9.72 5.42 5.41
N ALA A 125 -8.67 5.96 4.80
CA ALA A 125 -7.52 6.50 5.50
C ALA A 125 -7.19 7.92 5.02
N THR A 126 -6.51 8.69 5.88
CA THR A 126 -6.19 10.10 5.66
C THR A 126 -4.73 10.37 5.96
N ASN A 127 -4.19 11.46 5.43
CA ASN A 127 -2.80 11.89 5.68
C ASN A 127 -1.77 10.80 5.30
N ILE A 128 -1.82 10.36 4.04
CA ILE A 128 -0.89 9.38 3.48
C ILE A 128 0.03 10.09 2.49
N THR A 129 1.32 9.80 2.56
CA THR A 129 2.31 10.32 1.61
C THR A 129 3.12 9.18 1.01
N LEU A 130 3.30 9.17 -0.30
CA LEU A 130 4.31 8.36 -0.99
C LEU A 130 5.41 9.29 -1.49
N THR A 131 6.66 9.03 -1.12
CA THR A 131 7.83 9.88 -1.43
C THR A 131 9.08 9.02 -1.64
N GLY A 132 10.27 9.63 -1.74
CA GLY A 132 11.56 8.94 -1.77
C GLY A 132 12.17 8.76 -3.17
N GLY A 133 11.41 9.00 -4.23
CA GLY A 133 11.91 9.03 -5.61
C GLY A 133 12.24 7.66 -6.24
N GLY A 134 11.91 6.57 -5.56
CA GLY A 134 12.05 5.19 -6.02
C GLY A 134 10.97 4.77 -7.01
N VAL A 135 10.86 3.45 -7.21
CA VAL A 135 10.04 2.85 -8.28
C VAL A 135 8.96 1.95 -7.71
N VAL A 136 7.74 2.06 -8.24
CA VAL A 136 6.69 1.05 -8.08
C VAL A 136 6.52 0.35 -9.43
N ASP A 137 7.00 -0.88 -9.55
CA ASP A 137 6.80 -1.72 -10.72
C ASP A 137 5.62 -2.66 -10.49
N GLY A 138 4.51 -2.39 -11.18
CA GLY A 138 3.27 -3.17 -11.05
C GLY A 138 3.25 -4.50 -11.80
N GLN A 139 4.28 -4.83 -12.57
CA GLN A 139 4.32 -6.03 -13.45
C GLN A 139 3.01 -6.23 -14.24
N GLY A 140 2.55 -5.19 -14.95
CA GLY A 140 1.21 -5.12 -15.55
C GLY A 140 0.89 -6.15 -16.66
N TYR A 141 1.90 -6.73 -17.31
CA TYR A 141 1.72 -7.56 -18.50
C TYR A 141 0.70 -8.71 -18.35
N PRO A 142 0.74 -9.53 -17.27
CA PRO A 142 -0.21 -10.62 -17.10
C PRO A 142 -1.64 -10.11 -16.82
N TRP A 143 -1.79 -8.90 -16.29
CA TRP A 143 -3.09 -8.25 -16.10
C TRP A 143 -3.68 -7.75 -17.43
N TRP A 144 -2.86 -7.14 -18.29
CA TRP A 144 -3.32 -6.69 -19.61
C TRP A 144 -3.77 -7.86 -20.49
N ALA A 145 -3.13 -9.03 -20.32
CA ALA A 145 -3.50 -10.25 -21.02
C ALA A 145 -4.96 -10.68 -20.76
N CYS A 146 -5.57 -10.29 -19.63
CA CYS A 146 -6.97 -10.54 -19.33
C CYS A 146 -7.93 -9.94 -20.39
N SER A 147 -7.53 -8.86 -21.05
CA SER A 147 -8.37 -8.18 -22.05
C SER A 147 -8.37 -8.84 -23.43
N TRP A 148 -7.45 -9.77 -23.71
CA TRP A 148 -7.18 -10.23 -25.07
C TRP A 148 -8.13 -11.31 -25.60
N SER A 149 -8.70 -12.14 -24.72
CA SER A 149 -9.65 -13.20 -25.14
C SER A 149 -10.49 -13.68 -23.97
N ALA A 150 -11.60 -14.37 -24.26
CA ALA A 150 -12.42 -15.02 -23.21
C ALA A 150 -11.63 -16.11 -22.46
N SER A 151 -10.80 -16.89 -23.15
CA SER A 151 -9.98 -17.95 -22.54
C SER A 151 -8.81 -17.41 -21.70
N ALA A 152 -8.42 -16.15 -21.89
CA ALA A 152 -7.46 -15.48 -21.01
C ALA A 152 -8.07 -15.08 -19.67
N LEU A 153 -9.38 -14.76 -19.63
CA LEU A 153 -10.09 -14.40 -18.39
C LEU A 153 -10.19 -15.56 -17.41
N GLU A 154 -10.21 -16.80 -17.89
CA GLU A 154 -10.30 -17.98 -17.04
C GLU A 154 -8.99 -18.29 -16.29
N LYS A 155 -7.87 -17.70 -16.71
CA LYS A 155 -6.53 -17.99 -16.17
C LYS A 155 -6.14 -17.00 -15.08
N PRO A 156 -5.22 -17.38 -14.16
CA PRO A 156 -4.58 -16.41 -13.28
C PRO A 156 -3.89 -15.31 -14.11
N PRO A 157 -3.96 -14.04 -13.69
CA PRO A 157 -4.63 -13.56 -12.46
C PRO A 157 -6.12 -13.26 -12.55
N CYS A 158 -6.66 -13.24 -13.75
CA CYS A 158 -8.00 -12.78 -14.09
C CYS A 158 -9.08 -13.60 -13.36
N ASN A 159 -9.00 -14.94 -13.41
CA ASN A 159 -9.89 -15.89 -12.72
C ASN A 159 -11.40 -15.55 -12.82
N ASN A 160 -11.85 -15.05 -13.98
CA ASN A 160 -13.20 -14.57 -14.26
C ASN A 160 -13.69 -13.41 -13.36
N ILE A 161 -12.77 -12.64 -12.77
CA ILE A 161 -13.06 -11.53 -11.86
C ILE A 161 -13.14 -10.21 -12.64
N SER A 162 -13.89 -10.22 -13.73
CA SER A 162 -14.14 -9.10 -14.64
C SER A 162 -12.93 -8.62 -15.48
N ARG A 163 -13.21 -8.01 -16.64
CA ARG A 163 -12.20 -7.43 -17.57
C ARG A 163 -11.68 -6.10 -17.09
#